data_AF-A0A956GTQ3-F1
#
_entry.id   AF-A0A956GTQ3-F1
#
_cell.length_a   1.000
_cell.length_b   1.000
_cell.length_c   1.000
_cell.angle_alpha   90.00
_cell.angle_beta   90.00
_cell.angle_gamma   90.00
#
_symmetry.space_group_name_H-M   'P 1'
#
loop_
_entity.id
_entity.type
_entity.pdbx_description
1 polymer ?
#
loop_
_entity_poly.entity_id
_entity_poly.type
_entity_poly.pdbx_seq_one_letter_code
_entity_poly.pdbx_strand_id
1 'polypeptide(L)'
;MLRRGRGLAYVVAACGVGVVTVLLYDRPPLPTAAAAIALAVQGAVCALLAVTIGMRRSRGWRYPALVVAAAITLVPTYFFGPHGEFAAVVALLLVLAGMALESPNVPPWAGWATYGALAGSELAAFALVMFDVLPDRSLVPVRLPGHPAWHYWAAQLPLQGVYLAAYVAGRAAARRYRALAVDLDEATRAAARQDALLAEARADYARAVEIARRGAVAPTGPRDLGR
;
A
#
# COMPACT_ATOMS: atom_id res chain seq x y z
N MET A 1 -7.27 -12.56 -2.41
CA MET A 1 -6.71 -12.29 -1.06
C MET A 1 -5.19 -12.08 -1.06
N LEU A 2 -4.40 -12.85 -1.84
CA LEU A 2 -2.93 -12.76 -1.90
C LEU A 2 -2.32 -11.39 -2.26
N ARG A 3 -3.05 -10.49 -2.95
CA ARG A 3 -2.51 -9.18 -3.34
C ARG A 3 -2.39 -8.16 -2.19
N ARG A 4 -3.22 -8.25 -1.14
CA ARG A 4 -3.26 -7.22 -0.06
C ARG A 4 -2.06 -7.30 0.89
N GLY A 5 -1.39 -8.44 1.00
CA GLY A 5 -0.22 -8.60 1.88
C GLY A 5 1.12 -8.19 1.25
N ARG A 6 1.18 -8.03 -0.09
CA ARG A 6 2.45 -7.81 -0.81
C ARG A 6 3.13 -6.49 -0.43
N GLY A 7 2.36 -5.43 -0.22
CA GLY A 7 2.91 -4.12 0.19
C GLY A 7 3.69 -4.21 1.51
N LEU A 8 3.11 -4.87 2.52
CA LEU A 8 3.78 -5.06 3.81
C LEU A 8 4.95 -6.03 3.72
N ALA A 9 4.89 -7.03 2.84
CA ALA A 9 6.02 -7.92 2.59
C ALA A 9 7.24 -7.16 2.04
N TYR A 10 7.05 -6.16 1.16
CA TYR A 10 8.14 -5.32 0.70
C TYR A 10 8.73 -4.46 1.82
N VAL A 11 7.90 -3.94 2.73
CA VAL A 11 8.39 -3.20 3.91
C VAL A 11 9.21 -4.13 4.82
N VAL A 12 8.73 -5.34 5.07
CA VAL A 12 9.47 -6.34 5.87
C VAL A 12 10.82 -6.68 5.24
N ALA A 13 10.85 -6.90 3.92
CA ALA A 13 12.09 -7.16 3.19
C ALA A 13 13.05 -5.96 3.26
N ALA A 14 12.54 -4.73 3.07
CA ALA A 14 13.34 -3.51 3.17
C ALA A 14 13.89 -3.30 4.60
N CYS A 15 13.10 -3.57 5.64
CA CYS A 15 13.57 -3.56 7.02
C CYS A 15 14.67 -4.60 7.25
N GLY A 16 14.52 -5.82 6.73
CA GLY A 16 15.54 -6.87 6.82
C GLY A 16 16.85 -6.48 6.16
N VAL A 17 16.80 -5.95 4.92
CA VAL A 17 17.98 -5.40 4.24
C VAL A 17 18.59 -4.26 5.06
N GLY A 18 17.77 -3.35 5.59
CA GLY A 18 18.22 -2.26 6.45
C GLY A 18 18.97 -2.74 7.69
N VAL A 19 18.46 -3.76 8.40
CA VAL A 19 19.13 -4.36 9.56
C VAL A 19 20.50 -4.90 9.17
N VAL A 20 20.59 -5.67 8.08
CA VAL A 20 21.87 -6.20 7.59
C VAL A 20 22.83 -5.06 7.27
N THR A 21 22.39 -4.05 6.53
CA THR A 21 23.20 -2.89 6.16
C THR A 21 23.70 -2.12 7.39
N VAL A 22 22.84 -1.87 8.38
CA VAL A 22 23.22 -1.20 9.64
C VAL A 22 24.30 -2.00 10.38
N LEU A 23 24.16 -3.32 10.47
CA LEU A 23 25.11 -4.19 11.17
C LEU A 23 26.46 -4.32 10.46
N LEU A 24 26.50 -4.10 9.14
CA LEU A 24 27.74 -4.12 8.36
C LEU A 24 28.54 -2.81 8.47
N TYR A 25 27.95 -1.71 8.94
CA TYR A 25 28.67 -0.46 9.13
C TYR A 25 29.51 -0.48 10.42
N ASP A 26 30.79 -0.15 10.30
CA ASP A 26 31.71 0.02 11.43
C ASP A 26 31.44 1.35 12.15
N ARG A 27 30.37 1.38 12.94
CA ARG A 27 29.88 2.56 13.69
C ARG A 27 29.74 2.24 15.18
N PRO A 28 29.68 3.27 16.05
CA PRO A 28 29.57 3.06 17.49
C PRO A 28 28.42 2.11 17.84
N PRO A 29 28.61 1.20 18.82
CA PRO A 29 27.69 0.07 19.02
C PRO A 29 26.27 0.52 19.41
N LEU A 30 26.14 1.62 20.15
CA LEU A 30 24.84 2.12 20.64
C LEU A 30 23.90 2.60 19.51
N PRO A 31 24.24 3.56 18.64
CA PRO A 31 23.35 4.00 17.57
C PRO A 31 23.08 2.89 16.54
N THR A 32 24.08 2.04 16.25
CA THR A 32 23.92 0.87 15.37
C THR A 32 22.90 -0.11 15.93
N ALA A 33 23.01 -0.49 17.21
CA ALA A 33 22.06 -1.39 17.85
C ALA A 33 20.65 -0.78 17.92
N ALA A 34 20.52 0.51 18.25
CA ALA A 34 19.24 1.19 18.30
C ALA A 34 18.54 1.20 16.93
N ALA A 35 19.26 1.51 15.86
CA ALA A 35 18.72 1.50 14.50
C ALA A 35 18.33 0.09 14.03
N ALA A 36 19.17 -0.91 14.30
CA ALA A 36 18.87 -2.31 13.99
C ALA A 36 17.62 -2.80 14.73
N ILE A 37 17.50 -2.52 16.03
CA ILE A 37 16.31 -2.86 16.84
C ILE A 37 15.08 -2.15 16.29
N ALA A 38 15.15 -0.85 16.01
CA ALA A 38 14.03 -0.09 15.46
C ALA A 38 13.54 -0.67 14.13
N LEU A 39 14.45 -1.00 13.21
CA LEU A 39 14.12 -1.62 11.93
C LEU A 39 13.53 -3.03 12.11
N ALA A 40 14.07 -3.82 13.03
CA ALA A 40 13.53 -5.15 13.34
C ALA A 40 12.12 -5.06 13.93
N VAL A 41 11.88 -4.15 14.87
CA VAL A 41 10.54 -3.89 15.46
C VAL A 41 9.57 -3.41 14.39
N GLN A 42 9.98 -2.48 13.53
CA GLN A 42 9.15 -1.98 12.44
C GLN A 42 8.79 -3.10 11.45
N GLY A 43 9.76 -3.95 11.09
CA GLY A 43 9.53 -5.14 10.27
C GLY A 43 8.56 -6.11 10.93
N ALA A 44 8.72 -6.40 12.23
CA ALA A 44 7.84 -7.28 12.98
C ALA A 44 6.40 -6.75 13.06
N VAL A 45 6.21 -5.44 13.30
CA VAL A 45 4.89 -4.79 13.28
C VAL A 45 4.26 -4.89 11.89
N CYS A 46 5.02 -4.65 10.81
CA CYS A 46 4.52 -4.77 9.44
C CYS A 46 4.14 -6.22 9.08
N ALA A 47 4.93 -7.20 9.51
CA ALA A 47 4.63 -8.62 9.34
C ALA A 47 3.36 -9.02 10.10
N LEU A 48 3.21 -8.59 11.35
CA LEU A 48 2.01 -8.83 12.15
C LEU A 48 0.77 -8.23 11.51
N LEU A 49 0.88 -7.00 10.98
CA LEU A 49 -0.19 -6.37 10.20
C LEU A 49 -0.52 -7.18 8.94
N ALA A 50 0.48 -7.70 8.22
CA ALA A 50 0.28 -8.49 7.01
C ALA A 50 -0.51 -9.77 7.29
N VAL A 51 -0.14 -10.50 8.35
CA VAL A 51 -0.82 -11.74 8.78
C VAL A 51 -2.25 -11.43 9.23
N THR A 52 -2.43 -10.40 10.05
CA THR A 52 -3.73 -10.08 10.65
C THR A 52 -4.72 -9.48 9.64
N ILE A 53 -4.26 -8.87 8.54
CA ILE A 53 -5.12 -8.47 7.42
C ILE A 53 -5.87 -9.67 6.83
N GLY A 54 -5.24 -10.85 6.78
CA GLY A 54 -5.89 -12.09 6.33
C GLY A 54 -6.97 -12.60 7.28
N MET A 55 -6.78 -12.44 8.58
CA MET A 55 -7.61 -13.09 9.62
C MET A 55 -8.96 -12.41 9.91
N ARG A 56 -9.33 -11.31 9.22
CA ARG A 56 -10.53 -10.48 9.50
C ARG A 56 -10.75 -10.03 10.96
N ARG A 57 -9.81 -10.31 11.88
CA ARG A 57 -9.85 -9.96 13.31
C ARG A 57 -9.68 -8.45 13.52
N SER A 58 -10.24 -7.94 14.63
CA SER A 58 -10.47 -6.53 14.99
C SER A 58 -9.59 -5.49 14.28
N ARG A 59 -10.25 -4.50 13.66
CA ARG A 59 -9.61 -3.47 12.82
C ARG A 59 -9.00 -2.31 13.61
N GLY A 60 -9.43 -2.10 14.86
CA GLY A 60 -9.12 -0.88 15.63
C GLY A 60 -7.63 -0.68 15.93
N TRP A 61 -6.89 -1.74 16.25
CA TRP A 61 -5.48 -1.65 16.65
C TRP A 61 -4.51 -1.46 15.46
N ARG A 62 -4.97 -1.69 14.22
CA ARG A 62 -4.09 -1.65 13.04
C ARG A 62 -3.57 -0.25 12.74
N TYR A 63 -4.44 0.75 12.90
CA TYR A 63 -4.10 2.16 12.66
C TYR A 63 -3.09 2.70 13.67
N PRO A 64 -3.28 2.54 15.00
CA PRO A 64 -2.25 2.95 15.94
C PRO A 64 -0.94 2.17 15.73
N ALA A 65 -0.98 0.88 15.36
CA ALA A 65 0.24 0.14 15.03
C ALA A 65 1.00 0.72 13.83
N LEU A 66 0.31 1.21 12.80
CA LEU A 66 0.93 1.89 11.66
C LEU A 66 1.52 3.24 12.03
N VAL A 67 0.80 4.02 12.85
CA VAL A 67 1.28 5.31 13.37
C VAL A 67 2.54 5.11 14.22
N VAL A 68 2.54 4.08 15.07
CA VAL A 68 3.72 3.69 15.86
C VAL A 68 4.86 3.24 14.95
N ALA A 69 4.60 2.39 13.96
CA ALA A 69 5.63 1.96 13.00
C ALA A 69 6.23 3.14 12.23
N ALA A 70 5.41 4.13 11.84
CA ALA A 70 5.88 5.37 11.25
C ALA A 70 6.71 6.21 12.24
N ALA A 71 6.27 6.37 13.49
CA ALA A 71 7.02 7.13 14.49
C ALA A 71 8.39 6.50 14.82
N ILE A 72 8.48 5.16 14.82
CA ILE A 72 9.73 4.42 15.04
C ILE A 72 10.78 4.75 13.98
N THR A 73 10.38 5.22 12.78
CA THR A 73 11.33 5.63 11.73
C THR A 73 12.25 6.78 12.14
N LEU A 74 11.92 7.53 13.21
CA LEU A 74 12.81 8.50 13.85
C LEU A 74 14.24 7.96 14.05
N VAL A 75 14.34 6.71 14.55
CA VAL A 75 15.61 6.11 14.95
C VAL A 75 16.51 5.78 13.74
N PRO A 76 16.05 5.04 12.72
CA PRO A 76 16.86 4.84 11.52
C PRO A 76 17.11 6.16 10.78
N THR A 77 16.17 7.11 10.76
CA THR A 77 16.42 8.44 10.16
C THR A 77 17.57 9.16 10.85
N TYR A 78 17.63 9.15 12.19
CA TYR A 78 18.76 9.71 12.92
C TYR A 78 20.08 8.97 12.61
N PHE A 79 20.05 7.63 12.49
CA PHE A 79 21.25 6.84 12.17
C PHE A 79 21.78 7.11 10.77
N PHE A 80 20.94 7.09 9.74
CA PHE A 80 21.34 7.32 8.36
C PHE A 80 21.62 8.80 8.06
N GLY A 81 20.96 9.69 8.79
CA GLY A 81 20.89 11.12 8.49
C GLY A 81 19.52 11.47 7.88
N PRO A 82 18.90 12.60 8.27
CA PRO A 82 17.63 13.08 7.72
C PRO A 82 17.61 13.23 6.19
N HIS A 83 18.78 13.46 5.59
CA HIS A 83 18.94 13.58 4.14
C HIS A 83 19.30 12.26 3.44
N GLY A 84 19.37 11.14 4.18
CA GLY A 84 19.69 9.83 3.62
C GLY A 84 18.51 9.23 2.84
N GLU A 85 18.79 8.71 1.64
CA GLU A 85 17.78 8.12 0.74
C GLU A 85 17.03 6.92 1.36
N PHE A 86 17.64 6.22 2.31
CA PHE A 86 17.04 5.05 2.94
C PHE A 86 15.76 5.40 3.74
N ALA A 87 15.78 6.53 4.45
CA ALA A 87 14.60 7.02 5.17
C ALA A 87 13.47 7.35 4.18
N ALA A 88 13.79 7.99 3.06
CA ALA A 88 12.85 8.30 1.99
C ALA A 88 12.23 7.04 1.37
N VAL A 89 13.03 5.98 1.16
CA VAL A 89 12.55 4.70 0.62
C VAL A 89 11.61 4.00 1.60
N VAL A 90 11.96 3.92 2.88
CA VAL A 90 11.11 3.30 3.90
C VAL A 90 9.83 4.11 4.11
N ALA A 91 9.94 5.44 4.14
CA ALA A 91 8.82 6.36 4.21
C ALA A 91 7.85 6.19 3.03
N LEU A 92 8.40 6.16 1.81
CA LEU A 92 7.64 5.95 0.59
C LEU A 92 6.96 4.58 0.60
N LEU A 93 7.67 3.51 1.00
CA LEU A 93 7.10 2.16 1.09
C LEU A 93 5.99 2.06 2.16
N LEU A 94 6.13 2.73 3.30
CA LEU A 94 5.08 2.78 4.33
C LEU A 94 3.86 3.57 3.86
N VAL A 95 4.07 4.69 3.17
CA VAL A 95 2.99 5.47 2.54
C VAL A 95 2.27 4.62 1.49
N LEU A 96 3.02 3.97 0.59
CA LEU A 96 2.48 3.06 -0.42
C LEU A 96 1.74 1.86 0.21
N ALA A 97 2.24 1.30 1.32
CA ALA A 97 1.57 0.24 2.07
C ALA A 97 0.29 0.73 2.77
N GLY A 98 0.28 1.97 3.29
CA GLY A 98 -0.90 2.64 3.84
C GLY A 98 -2.00 2.87 2.80
N MET A 99 -1.64 3.10 1.54
CA MET A 99 -2.60 3.18 0.44
C MET A 99 -3.19 1.82 0.06
N ALA A 100 -2.40 0.75 0.14
CA ALA A 100 -2.91 -0.61 -0.01
C ALA A 100 -3.91 -0.98 1.11
N LEU A 101 -3.84 -0.28 2.23
CA LEU A 101 -4.72 -0.46 3.38
C LEU A 101 -6.04 0.29 3.29
N GLU A 102 -6.22 1.24 2.36
CA GLU A 102 -7.49 1.94 2.12
C GLU A 102 -8.58 0.95 1.61
N SER A 103 -9.05 0.13 2.54
CA SER A 103 -10.33 -0.55 2.55
C SER A 103 -11.42 0.50 2.72
N PRO A 104 -12.64 0.30 2.19
CA PRO A 104 -13.77 1.23 2.39
C PRO A 104 -14.11 1.53 3.85
N ASN A 105 -13.53 0.77 4.80
CA ASN A 105 -13.72 0.94 6.23
C ASN A 105 -12.53 1.61 6.95
N VAL A 106 -11.59 2.22 6.23
CA VAL A 106 -10.50 2.97 6.84
C VAL A 106 -10.96 4.39 7.17
N PRO A 107 -10.76 4.86 8.42
CA PRO A 107 -11.03 6.24 8.75
C PRO A 107 -10.19 7.19 7.88
N PRO A 108 -10.77 8.27 7.33
CA PRO A 108 -10.07 9.18 6.43
C PRO A 108 -8.83 9.84 7.07
N TRP A 109 -8.85 9.98 8.40
CA TRP A 109 -7.76 10.54 9.20
C TRP A 109 -6.55 9.60 9.34
N ALA A 110 -6.73 8.28 9.22
CA ALA A 110 -5.66 7.32 9.52
C ALA A 110 -4.46 7.46 8.57
N GLY A 111 -4.72 7.73 7.29
CA GLY A 111 -3.66 8.03 6.33
C GLY A 111 -2.90 9.31 6.71
N TRP A 112 -3.62 10.37 7.09
CA TRP A 112 -3.02 11.65 7.49
C TRP A 112 -2.23 11.54 8.78
N ALA A 113 -2.72 10.76 9.76
CA ALA A 113 -2.00 10.50 11.00
C ALA A 113 -0.72 9.68 10.74
N THR A 114 -0.78 8.67 9.86
CA THR A 114 0.40 7.88 9.50
C THR A 114 1.44 8.74 8.78
N TYR A 115 1.00 9.55 7.81
CA TYR A 115 1.86 10.53 7.13
C TYR A 115 2.46 11.53 8.12
N GLY A 116 1.63 12.13 8.98
CA GLY A 116 2.08 13.11 9.96
C GLY A 116 3.07 12.55 10.97
N ALA A 117 2.88 11.29 11.41
CA ALA A 117 3.83 10.60 12.27
C ALA A 117 5.16 10.35 11.56
N LEU A 118 5.12 9.96 10.29
CA LEU A 118 6.31 9.70 9.47
C LEU A 118 7.09 10.99 9.19
N ALA A 119 6.45 11.97 8.53
CA ALA A 119 7.04 13.27 8.21
C ALA A 119 7.49 14.01 9.48
N GLY A 120 6.67 13.95 10.53
CA GLY A 120 6.96 14.54 11.83
C GLY A 120 8.15 13.88 12.51
N SER A 121 8.29 12.55 12.44
CA SER A 121 9.46 11.85 13.00
C SER A 121 10.75 12.25 12.31
N GLU A 122 10.74 12.41 10.98
CA GLU A 122 11.92 12.86 10.25
C GLU A 122 12.28 14.31 10.59
N LEU A 123 11.30 15.21 10.57
CA LEU A 123 11.50 16.59 10.96
C LEU A 123 11.97 16.71 12.41
N ALA A 124 11.48 15.85 13.30
CA ALA A 124 11.91 15.80 14.69
C ALA A 124 13.37 15.32 14.82
N ALA A 125 13.80 14.27 14.12
CA ALA A 125 15.21 13.86 14.10
C ALA A 125 16.11 15.01 13.62
N PHE A 126 15.74 15.66 12.52
CA PHE A 126 16.46 16.80 11.98
C PHE A 126 16.54 17.95 13.01
N ALA A 127 15.40 18.34 13.59
CA ALA A 127 15.33 19.43 14.55
C ALA A 127 16.15 19.13 15.81
N LEU A 128 16.07 17.91 16.35
CA LEU A 128 16.82 17.50 17.54
C LEU A 128 18.33 17.60 17.33
N VAL A 129 18.83 17.26 16.14
CA VAL A 129 20.25 17.43 15.79
C VAL A 129 20.59 18.90 15.56
N MET A 130 19.74 19.66 14.87
CA MET A 130 19.96 21.09 14.59
C MET A 130 19.97 21.97 15.83
N PHE A 131 19.18 21.62 16.86
CA PHE A 131 19.13 22.31 18.14
C PHE A 131 20.14 21.76 19.17
N ASP A 132 21.07 20.91 18.75
CA ASP A 132 22.10 20.29 19.61
C ASP A 132 21.53 19.50 20.81
N VAL A 133 20.27 19.05 20.72
CA VAL A 133 19.63 18.17 21.72
C VAL A 133 20.16 16.74 21.57
N LEU A 134 20.41 16.32 20.33
CA LEU A 134 21.08 15.05 20.00
C LEU A 134 22.41 15.34 19.31
N PRO A 135 23.50 14.63 19.67
CA PRO A 135 24.77 14.76 18.96
C PRO A 135 24.62 14.21 17.54
N ASP A 136 25.23 14.85 16.54
CA ASP A 136 25.21 14.35 15.17
C ASP A 136 26.15 13.14 15.02
N ARG A 137 25.61 11.93 15.18
CA ARG A 137 26.31 10.65 14.96
C ARG A 137 25.82 9.92 13.71
N SER A 138 25.15 10.64 12.83
CA SER A 138 24.56 10.06 11.62
C SER A 138 25.64 9.60 10.62
N LEU A 139 25.24 8.75 9.67
CA LEU A 139 26.10 8.36 8.55
C LEU A 139 26.38 9.54 7.63
N VAL A 140 25.36 10.36 7.36
CA VAL A 140 25.43 11.59 6.57
C VAL A 140 25.17 12.78 7.51
N PRO A 141 26.23 13.47 7.98
CA PRO A 141 26.11 14.58 8.91
C PRO A 141 25.12 15.64 8.43
N VAL A 142 24.27 16.09 9.33
CA VAL A 142 23.33 17.20 9.11
C VAL A 142 24.10 18.51 9.04
N ARG A 143 25.06 18.71 9.94
CA ARG A 143 25.83 19.96 10.02
C ARG A 143 27.21 19.78 9.41
N LEU A 144 27.43 20.47 8.30
CA LEU A 144 28.74 20.63 7.66
C LEU A 144 29.46 21.88 8.22
N PRO A 145 30.74 21.79 8.59
CA PRO A 145 31.51 22.95 9.05
C PRO A 145 31.47 24.08 8.01
N GLY A 146 31.29 25.33 8.47
CA GLY A 146 31.37 26.52 7.61
C GLY A 146 30.08 26.91 6.88
N HIS A 147 28.98 26.16 7.02
CA HIS A 147 27.70 26.54 6.42
C HIS A 147 26.72 27.16 7.45
N PRO A 148 25.99 28.23 7.07
CA PRO A 148 25.01 28.86 7.93
C PRO A 148 23.80 27.96 8.18
N ALA A 149 23.21 28.04 9.38
CA ALA A 149 22.15 27.14 9.83
C ALA A 149 20.90 27.13 8.94
N TRP A 150 20.60 28.26 8.27
CA TRP A 150 19.44 28.38 7.41
C TRP A 150 19.54 27.52 6.14
N HIS A 151 20.74 27.16 5.68
CA HIS A 151 20.92 26.26 4.53
C HIS A 151 20.29 24.90 4.79
N TYR A 152 20.42 24.36 6.00
CA TYR A 152 19.89 23.04 6.36
C TYR A 152 18.37 23.05 6.41
N TRP A 153 17.77 24.11 6.97
CA TRP A 153 16.32 24.30 6.94
C TRP A 153 15.79 24.46 5.51
N ALA A 154 16.51 25.23 4.68
CA ALA A 154 16.19 25.41 3.27
C ALA A 154 16.31 24.10 2.48
N ALA A 155 17.20 23.18 2.86
CA ALA A 155 17.31 21.84 2.27
C ALA A 155 16.22 20.87 2.77
N GLN A 156 15.82 20.98 4.03
CA GLN A 156 14.79 20.11 4.64
C GLN A 156 13.38 20.42 4.14
N LEU A 157 13.05 21.69 3.90
CA LEU A 157 11.70 22.09 3.45
C LEU A 157 11.28 21.45 2.11
N PRO A 158 12.12 21.46 1.04
CA PRO A 158 11.83 20.76 -0.19
C PRO A 158 11.60 19.25 0.00
N LEU A 159 12.38 18.58 0.85
CA LEU A 159 12.21 17.15 1.14
C LEU A 159 10.81 16.88 1.72
N GLN A 160 10.38 17.69 2.69
CA GLN A 160 9.02 17.60 3.24
C GLN A 160 7.94 17.87 2.18
N GLY A 161 8.19 18.82 1.27
CA GLY A 161 7.34 19.07 0.10
C GLY A 161 7.23 17.85 -0.81
N VAL A 162 8.34 17.16 -1.09
CA VAL A 162 8.38 15.93 -1.90
C VAL A 162 7.58 14.81 -1.23
N TYR A 163 7.71 14.61 0.09
CA TYR A 163 6.92 13.61 0.80
C TYR A 163 5.43 13.91 0.76
N LEU A 164 5.04 15.17 0.98
CA LEU A 164 3.65 15.59 0.90
C LEU A 164 3.08 15.34 -0.50
N ALA A 165 3.83 15.74 -1.54
CA ALA A 165 3.43 15.56 -2.93
C ALA A 165 3.30 14.07 -3.28
N ALA A 166 4.27 13.23 -2.90
CA ALA A 166 4.23 11.79 -3.11
C ALA A 166 3.04 11.13 -2.40
N TYR A 167 2.77 11.53 -1.16
CA TYR A 167 1.62 11.05 -0.39
C TYR A 167 0.29 11.44 -1.07
N VAL A 168 0.11 12.71 -1.45
CA VAL A 168 -1.10 13.19 -2.12
C VAL A 168 -1.29 12.52 -3.49
N ALA A 169 -0.23 12.42 -4.29
CA ALA A 169 -0.25 11.76 -5.59
C ALA A 169 -0.64 10.28 -5.46
N GLY A 170 -0.05 9.60 -4.48
CA GLY A 170 -0.44 8.25 -4.14
C GLY A 170 -1.94 8.15 -3.80
N ARG A 171 -2.44 8.99 -2.90
CA ARG A 171 -3.87 8.96 -2.51
C ARG A 171 -4.78 9.21 -3.71
N ALA A 172 -4.40 10.11 -4.60
CA ALA A 172 -5.14 10.36 -5.84
C ALA A 172 -5.15 9.12 -6.75
N ALA A 173 -3.99 8.45 -6.92
CA ALA A 173 -3.89 7.22 -7.68
C ALA A 173 -4.75 6.10 -7.07
N ALA A 174 -4.70 5.92 -5.74
CA ALA A 174 -5.49 4.92 -5.03
C ALA A 174 -7.01 5.12 -5.23
N ARG A 175 -7.49 6.38 -5.18
CA ARG A 175 -8.88 6.72 -5.49
C ARG A 175 -9.25 6.36 -6.93
N ARG A 176 -8.41 6.72 -7.91
CA ARG A 176 -8.63 6.38 -9.32
C ARG A 176 -8.67 4.87 -9.56
N TYR A 177 -7.73 4.12 -8.97
CA TYR A 177 -7.72 2.66 -9.07
C TYR A 177 -8.96 2.01 -8.46
N ARG A 178 -9.52 2.57 -7.38
CA ARG A 178 -10.79 2.07 -6.83
C ARG A 178 -11.96 2.31 -7.75
N ALA A 179 -12.08 3.53 -8.29
CA ALA A 179 -13.14 3.84 -9.25
C ALA A 179 -13.09 2.86 -10.43
N LEU A 180 -11.91 2.70 -11.03
CA LEU A 180 -11.70 1.76 -12.12
C LEU A 180 -12.03 0.31 -11.75
N ALA A 181 -11.71 -0.11 -10.51
CA ALA A 181 -12.02 -1.46 -10.05
C ALA A 181 -13.52 -1.69 -9.86
N VAL A 182 -14.28 -0.66 -9.45
CA VAL A 182 -15.74 -0.71 -9.37
C VAL A 182 -16.34 -0.80 -10.77
N ASP A 183 -15.91 0.08 -11.69
CA ASP A 183 -16.38 0.09 -13.08
C ASP A 183 -16.12 -1.27 -13.77
N LEU A 184 -14.95 -1.86 -13.53
CA LEU A 184 -14.58 -3.18 -14.05
C LEU A 184 -15.46 -4.31 -13.47
N ASP A 185 -15.77 -4.26 -12.16
CA ASP A 185 -16.66 -5.24 -11.53
C ASP A 185 -18.09 -5.13 -12.07
N GLU A 186 -18.58 -3.89 -12.30
CA GLU A 186 -19.89 -3.66 -12.92
C GLU A 186 -19.93 -4.16 -14.37
N ALA A 187 -18.90 -3.86 -15.16
CA ALA A 187 -18.78 -4.31 -16.55
C ALA A 187 -18.73 -5.84 -16.64
N THR A 188 -17.94 -6.50 -15.79
CA THR A 188 -17.86 -7.98 -15.76
C THR A 188 -19.19 -8.62 -15.36
N ARG A 189 -19.92 -8.05 -14.40
CA ARG A 189 -21.27 -8.51 -14.04
C ARG A 189 -22.30 -8.27 -15.15
N ALA A 190 -22.17 -7.20 -15.92
CA ALA A 190 -23.04 -6.93 -17.06
C ALA A 190 -22.79 -7.95 -18.19
N ALA A 191 -21.52 -8.21 -18.51
CA ALA A 191 -21.12 -9.22 -19.50
C ALA A 191 -21.63 -10.62 -19.10
N ALA A 192 -21.41 -11.03 -17.84
CA ALA A 192 -21.90 -12.31 -17.35
C ALA A 192 -23.43 -12.46 -17.45
N ARG A 193 -24.19 -11.37 -17.26
CA ARG A 193 -25.65 -11.35 -17.47
C ARG A 193 -26.03 -11.51 -18.94
N GLN A 194 -25.31 -10.85 -19.85
CA GLN A 194 -25.54 -11.01 -21.29
C GLN A 194 -25.23 -12.43 -21.77
N ASP A 195 -24.13 -13.02 -21.31
CA ASP A 195 -23.77 -14.41 -21.63
C ASP A 195 -24.83 -15.40 -21.14
N ALA A 196 -25.39 -15.17 -19.95
CA ALA A 196 -26.48 -15.98 -19.43
C ALA A 196 -27.75 -15.88 -20.30
N LEU A 197 -28.15 -14.67 -20.70
CA LEU A 197 -29.30 -14.45 -21.58
C LEU A 197 -29.08 -15.07 -22.97
N LEU A 198 -27.87 -14.98 -23.53
CA LEU A 198 -27.53 -15.62 -24.80
C LEU A 198 -27.55 -17.15 -24.70
N ALA A 199 -27.08 -17.71 -23.59
CA ALA A 199 -27.15 -19.14 -23.34
C ALA A 199 -28.61 -19.64 -23.26
N GLU A 200 -29.48 -18.88 -22.58
CA GLU A 200 -30.91 -19.17 -22.50
C GLU A 200 -31.59 -19.10 -23.88
N ALA A 201 -31.35 -18.04 -24.64
CA ALA A 201 -31.89 -17.88 -25.99
C ALA A 201 -31.44 -19.01 -26.95
N ARG A 202 -30.17 -19.45 -26.83
CA ARG A 202 -29.66 -20.60 -27.59
C ARG A 202 -30.34 -21.91 -27.18
N ALA A 203 -30.59 -22.10 -25.90
CA ALA A 203 -31.31 -23.29 -25.40
C ALA A 203 -32.77 -23.31 -25.89
N ASP A 204 -33.46 -22.16 -25.87
CA ASP A 204 -34.82 -22.02 -26.42
C ASP A 204 -34.85 -22.29 -27.92
N TYR A 205 -33.90 -21.74 -28.67
CA TYR A 205 -33.80 -22.00 -30.10
C TYR A 205 -33.58 -23.49 -30.39
N ALA A 206 -32.67 -24.15 -29.67
CA ALA A 206 -32.43 -25.58 -29.81
C ALA A 206 -33.69 -26.41 -29.51
N ARG A 207 -34.45 -26.04 -28.47
CA ARG A 207 -35.76 -26.66 -28.14
C ARG A 207 -36.77 -26.48 -29.28
N ALA A 208 -36.89 -25.27 -29.82
CA ALA A 208 -37.82 -24.97 -30.91
C ALA A 208 -37.49 -25.75 -32.19
N VAL A 209 -36.20 -25.86 -32.54
CA VAL A 209 -35.73 -26.65 -33.70
C VAL A 209 -36.08 -28.13 -33.52
N GLU A 210 -35.91 -28.69 -32.32
CA GLU A 210 -36.26 -30.09 -32.05
C GLU A 210 -37.77 -30.34 -32.16
N ILE A 211 -38.61 -29.41 -31.68
CA ILE A 211 -40.08 -29.49 -31.83
C ILE A 211 -40.46 -29.43 -33.32
N ALA A 212 -39.88 -28.50 -34.09
CA ALA A 212 -40.12 -28.36 -35.51
C ALA A 212 -39.70 -29.62 -36.28
N ARG A 213 -38.56 -30.21 -35.94
CA ARG A 213 -38.07 -31.48 -36.53
C ARG A 213 -39.05 -32.63 -36.28
N ARG A 214 -39.59 -32.76 -35.07
CA ARG A 214 -40.60 -33.80 -34.75
C ARG A 214 -41.92 -33.55 -35.48
N GLY A 215 -42.36 -32.30 -35.57
CA GLY A 215 -43.58 -31.91 -36.29
C GLY A 215 -43.48 -32.17 -37.81
N ALA A 216 -42.32 -31.96 -38.41
CA ALA A 216 -42.07 -32.22 -39.83
C ALA A 216 -42.05 -33.71 -40.21
N VAL A 217 -41.84 -34.61 -39.23
CA VAL A 217 -41.85 -36.07 -39.42
C VAL A 217 -43.24 -36.68 -39.17
N ALA A 218 -44.21 -35.89 -38.69
CA ALA A 218 -45.59 -36.36 -38.54
C ALA A 218 -46.15 -36.71 -39.94
N PRO A 219 -46.58 -37.97 -40.16
CA PRO A 219 -47.03 -38.41 -41.47
C PRO A 219 -48.24 -37.57 -41.88
N THR A 220 -48.17 -36.96 -43.06
CA THR A 220 -49.35 -36.41 -43.72
C THR A 220 -50.33 -37.56 -43.91
N GLY A 221 -51.27 -37.72 -42.98
CA GLY A 221 -52.37 -38.66 -43.11
C GLY A 221 -53.05 -38.45 -44.46
N PRO A 222 -53.58 -39.51 -45.09
CA PRO A 222 -54.11 -39.47 -46.44
C PRO A 222 -55.12 -38.33 -46.55
N ARG A 223 -54.79 -37.31 -47.35
CA ARG A 223 -55.74 -36.26 -47.71
C ARG A 223 -56.79 -36.92 -48.58
N ASP A 224 -57.95 -37.18 -47.98
CA ASP A 224 -59.15 -37.58 -48.68
C ASP A 224 -59.57 -36.41 -49.59
N LEU A 225 -59.13 -36.47 -50.85
CA LEU A 225 -59.54 -35.55 -51.91
C LEU A 225 -60.92 -36.00 -52.39
N GLY A 226 -61.94 -35.71 -51.57
CA GLY A 226 -63.34 -35.93 -51.92
C GLY A 226 -63.73 -35.08 -53.14
N ARG A 227 -64.21 -35.77 -54.18
CA ARG A 227 -64.93 -35.23 -55.33
C ARG A 227 -66.37 -34.89 -54.96
#